data_AF-A0A9Q1CIC5-F1
#
_entry.id   AF-A0A9Q1CIC5-F1
#
_cell.length_a   1.000
_cell.length_b   1.000
_cell.length_c   1.000
_cell.angle_alpha   90.00
_cell.angle_beta   90.00
_cell.angle_gamma   90.00
#
_symmetry.space_group_name_H-M   'P 1'
#
loop_
_entity.id
_entity.type
_entity.pdbx_description
1 polymer ?
#
loop_
_entity_poly.entity_id
_entity_poly.type
_entity_poly.pdbx_seq_one_letter_code
_entity_poly.pdbx_strand_id
1 'polypeptide(L)'
;MADQDAAPQESSTELAILASNLQQVQHKIMNQWTGKGLDQFLEQYQLSQEQWLQQATDEIKEIKGRLDQLHEESAQNKEAIAIQKRKADEMKLAIEDAAEKRQKLMFEKEQLMKEIQVKSKEIKDEKELLEAQQNATRLRLNELNKAEEFFKDRLGLRFKKLDSENLQFVFTNIDPKDHERVFYFTIKVVGKEYHVTDCSPAVSGMDELLKQLNESNNLMEFVVAIRKKFKKGL
;
A
#
# COMPACT_ATOMS: atom_id res chain seq x y z
N MET A 1 21.37 145.91 -10.54
CA MET A 1 19.91 146.07 -10.38
C MET A 1 19.27 145.62 -11.67
N ALA A 2 18.24 144.79 -11.73
CA ALA A 2 17.49 144.02 -10.75
C ALA A 2 16.70 143.01 -11.62
N ASP A 3 16.82 141.72 -11.30
CA ASP A 3 15.71 140.90 -10.78
C ASP A 3 14.64 140.61 -11.83
N GLN A 4 14.67 139.40 -12.37
CA GLN A 4 13.92 138.24 -11.88
C GLN A 4 12.48 138.31 -12.35
N ASP A 5 12.14 137.45 -13.31
CA ASP A 5 11.17 136.43 -12.94
C ASP A 5 11.52 135.11 -13.61
N ALA A 6 11.53 134.08 -12.79
CA ALA A 6 12.24 132.83 -12.98
C ALA A 6 11.36 131.72 -13.58
N ALA A 7 12.03 130.61 -13.88
CA ALA A 7 11.46 129.30 -14.19
C ALA A 7 10.89 129.01 -15.61
N PRO A 8 11.53 129.45 -16.71
CA PRO A 8 11.47 128.80 -18.02
C PRO A 8 12.36 127.53 -18.12
N GLN A 9 12.77 126.94 -16.99
CA GLN A 9 13.72 125.80 -16.94
C GLN A 9 13.07 124.43 -16.71
N GLU A 10 12.00 124.30 -15.91
CA GLU A 10 11.31 123.00 -15.71
C GLU A 10 10.62 122.52 -16.99
N SER A 11 9.98 123.44 -17.72
CA SER A 11 9.37 123.14 -19.02
C SER A 11 10.41 122.62 -20.04
N SER A 12 11.61 123.18 -20.07
CA SER A 12 12.64 122.79 -21.04
C SER A 12 13.32 121.46 -20.68
N THR A 13 13.51 121.15 -19.40
CA THR A 13 14.07 119.86 -18.96
C THR A 13 13.05 118.74 -19.08
N GLU A 14 11.78 119.00 -18.74
CA GLU A 14 10.68 118.05 -18.97
C GLU A 14 10.45 117.77 -20.46
N LEU A 15 10.53 118.79 -21.33
CA LEU A 15 10.46 118.61 -22.78
C LEU A 15 11.64 117.79 -23.32
N ALA A 16 12.85 117.96 -22.78
CA ALA A 16 14.02 117.17 -23.16
C ALA A 16 13.91 115.70 -22.70
N ILE A 17 13.40 115.47 -21.49
CA ILE A 17 13.13 114.11 -20.96
C ILE A 17 12.02 113.44 -21.77
N LEU A 18 10.94 114.17 -22.10
CA LEU A 18 9.86 113.66 -22.93
C LEU A 18 10.36 113.32 -24.33
N ALA A 19 11.18 114.17 -24.96
CA ALA A 19 11.76 113.90 -26.27
C ALA A 19 12.68 112.67 -26.26
N SER A 20 13.52 112.52 -25.22
CA SER A 20 14.37 111.34 -25.03
C SER A 20 13.55 110.06 -24.84
N ASN A 21 12.48 110.12 -24.04
CA ASN A 21 11.56 109.00 -23.85
C ASN A 21 10.82 108.67 -25.15
N LEU A 22 10.39 109.67 -25.91
CA LEU A 22 9.73 109.48 -27.21
C LEU A 22 10.69 108.85 -28.23
N GLN A 23 11.96 109.23 -28.23
CA GLN A 23 12.99 108.60 -29.06
C GLN A 23 13.29 107.17 -28.61
N GLN A 24 13.33 106.87 -27.32
CA GLN A 24 13.49 105.50 -26.83
C GLN A 24 12.29 104.63 -27.18
N VAL A 25 11.07 105.16 -27.04
CA VAL A 25 9.83 104.48 -27.44
C VAL A 25 9.82 104.27 -28.95
N GLN A 26 10.13 105.30 -29.74
CA GLN A 26 10.23 105.19 -31.19
C GLN A 26 11.31 104.19 -31.59
N HIS A 27 12.47 104.15 -30.94
CA HIS A 27 13.53 103.17 -31.21
C HIS A 27 13.12 101.75 -30.83
N LYS A 28 12.47 101.54 -29.68
CA LYS A 28 11.93 100.23 -29.30
C LYS A 28 10.84 99.78 -30.27
N ILE A 29 9.95 100.68 -30.67
CA ILE A 29 8.92 100.39 -31.66
C ILE A 29 9.57 100.07 -33.01
N MET A 30 10.49 100.89 -33.49
CA MET A 30 11.06 100.77 -34.84
C MET A 30 12.03 99.59 -34.98
N ASN A 31 12.78 99.24 -33.93
CA ASN A 31 13.86 98.25 -34.00
C ASN A 31 13.56 96.94 -33.27
N GLN A 32 12.70 96.95 -32.25
CA GLN A 32 12.34 95.73 -31.50
C GLN A 32 10.93 95.23 -31.83
N TRP A 33 9.97 96.13 -32.12
CA TRP A 33 8.54 95.77 -32.26
C TRP A 33 7.99 95.97 -33.68
N THR A 34 8.80 96.46 -34.62
CA THR A 34 8.44 96.58 -36.04
C THR A 34 9.65 96.23 -36.91
N GLY A 35 9.40 95.73 -38.12
CA GLY A 35 10.44 95.23 -39.01
C GLY A 35 11.16 93.96 -38.46
N LYS A 36 12.46 93.86 -38.71
CA LYS A 36 13.26 92.62 -38.51
C LYS A 36 13.23 92.03 -37.09
N GLY A 37 13.08 92.85 -36.05
CA GLY A 37 13.03 92.38 -34.66
C GLY A 37 11.73 91.67 -34.30
N LEU A 38 10.61 92.18 -34.84
CA LEU A 38 9.30 91.51 -34.73
C LEU A 38 9.30 90.22 -35.56
N ASP A 39 9.87 90.25 -36.77
CA ASP A 39 9.97 89.08 -37.65
C ASP A 39 10.77 87.95 -36.97
N GLN A 40 11.93 88.26 -36.37
CA GLN A 40 12.75 87.30 -35.63
C GLN A 40 12.04 86.74 -34.39
N PHE A 41 11.30 87.58 -33.65
CA PHE A 41 10.52 87.12 -32.50
C PHE A 41 9.37 86.20 -32.92
N LEU A 42 8.66 86.54 -33.99
CA LEU A 42 7.59 85.71 -34.55
C LEU A 42 8.14 84.38 -35.09
N GLU A 43 9.30 84.39 -35.76
CA GLU A 43 9.97 83.19 -36.26
C GLU A 43 10.46 82.29 -35.11
N GLN A 44 11.07 82.87 -34.06
CA GLN A 44 11.44 82.12 -32.85
C GLN A 44 10.23 81.56 -32.11
N TYR A 45 9.14 82.32 -32.02
CA TYR A 45 7.90 81.87 -31.40
C TYR A 45 7.28 80.72 -32.20
N GLN A 46 7.24 80.84 -33.53
CA GLN A 46 6.77 79.79 -34.43
C GLN A 46 7.62 78.52 -34.30
N LEU A 47 8.94 78.64 -34.32
CA LEU A 47 9.86 77.51 -34.16
C LEU A 47 9.68 76.82 -32.79
N SER A 48 9.56 77.61 -31.72
CA SER A 48 9.32 77.10 -30.36
C SER A 48 7.96 76.39 -30.26
N GLN A 49 6.92 76.96 -30.87
CA GLN A 49 5.60 76.35 -30.93
C GLN A 49 5.61 75.04 -31.73
N GLU A 50 6.31 75.00 -32.86
CA GLU A 50 6.47 73.81 -33.68
C GLU A 50 7.23 72.70 -32.93
N GLN A 51 8.32 73.05 -32.24
CA GLN A 51 9.06 72.13 -31.38
C GLN A 51 8.19 71.58 -30.24
N TRP A 52 7.43 72.43 -29.56
CA TRP A 52 6.52 72.00 -28.50
C TRP A 52 5.40 71.08 -29.03
N LEU A 53 4.81 71.42 -30.19
CA LEU A 53 3.80 70.59 -30.83
C LEU A 53 4.37 69.23 -31.24
N GLN A 54 5.60 69.20 -31.75
CA GLN A 54 6.29 67.96 -32.09
C GLN A 54 6.55 67.10 -30.86
N GLN A 55 7.09 67.69 -29.79
CA GLN A 55 7.33 66.99 -28.53
C GLN A 55 6.03 66.44 -27.93
N ALA A 56 4.96 67.25 -27.87
CA ALA A 56 3.66 66.80 -27.39
C ALA A 56 3.09 65.67 -28.26
N THR A 57 3.29 65.72 -29.58
CA THR A 57 2.86 64.67 -30.50
C THR A 57 3.62 63.37 -30.27
N ASP A 58 4.93 63.44 -30.06
CA ASP A 58 5.77 62.28 -29.76
C ASP A 58 5.39 61.67 -28.40
N GLU A 59 5.13 62.49 -27.39
CA GLU A 59 4.66 62.04 -26.07
C GLU A 59 3.30 61.33 -26.15
N ILE A 60 2.31 61.86 -26.91
CA ILE A 60 1.02 61.14 -27.04
C ILE A 60 1.19 59.83 -27.81
N LYS A 61 2.13 59.78 -28.77
CA LYS A 61 2.43 58.55 -29.51
C LYS A 61 3.05 57.49 -28.60
N GLU A 62 3.96 57.89 -27.73
CA GLU A 62 4.56 56.99 -26.73
C GLU A 62 3.52 56.48 -25.73
N ILE A 63 2.69 57.37 -25.18
CA ILE A 63 1.63 56.99 -24.23
C ILE A 63 0.62 56.05 -24.89
N LYS A 64 0.23 56.31 -26.14
CA LYS A 64 -0.64 55.39 -26.91
C LYS A 64 0.01 54.02 -27.09
N GLY A 65 1.29 53.97 -27.46
CA GLY A 65 2.01 52.71 -27.59
C GLY A 65 2.06 51.91 -26.29
N ARG A 66 2.29 52.57 -25.16
CA ARG A 66 2.24 51.93 -23.82
C ARG A 66 0.82 51.47 -23.46
N LEU A 67 -0.21 52.23 -23.81
CA LEU A 67 -1.60 51.86 -23.56
C LEU A 67 -1.98 50.60 -24.35
N ASP A 68 -1.58 50.52 -25.62
CA ASP A 68 -1.82 49.35 -26.47
C ASP A 68 -1.10 48.10 -25.92
N GLN A 69 0.15 48.26 -25.46
CA GLN A 69 0.89 47.18 -24.79
C GLN A 69 0.18 46.70 -23.52
N LEU A 70 -0.25 47.62 -22.65
CA LEU A 70 -0.98 47.28 -21.43
C LEU A 70 -2.33 46.60 -21.73
N HIS A 71 -3.02 47.00 -22.79
CA HIS A 71 -4.25 46.34 -23.23
C HIS A 71 -3.99 44.90 -23.69
N GLU A 72 -2.93 44.68 -24.48
CA GLU A 72 -2.52 43.35 -24.93
C GLU A 72 -2.12 42.46 -23.74
N GLU A 73 -1.30 42.97 -22.83
CA GLU A 73 -0.93 42.26 -21.58
C GLU A 73 -2.16 41.93 -20.72
N SER A 74 -3.11 42.86 -20.62
CA SER A 74 -4.37 42.63 -19.88
C SER A 74 -5.20 41.52 -20.52
N ALA A 75 -5.27 41.48 -21.85
CA ALA A 75 -5.98 40.43 -22.58
C ALA A 75 -5.32 39.05 -22.36
N GLN A 76 -4.00 38.97 -22.52
CA GLN A 76 -3.22 37.75 -22.29
C GLN A 76 -3.35 37.25 -20.85
N ASN A 77 -3.28 38.15 -19.87
CA ASN A 77 -3.39 37.78 -18.46
C ASN A 77 -4.80 37.26 -18.12
N LYS A 78 -5.86 37.85 -18.69
CA LYS A 78 -7.23 37.35 -18.53
C LYS A 78 -7.37 35.93 -19.09
N GLU A 79 -6.80 35.66 -20.25
CA GLU A 79 -6.80 34.32 -20.83
C GLU A 79 -6.01 33.33 -19.99
N ALA A 80 -4.82 33.71 -19.51
CA ALA A 80 -4.00 32.89 -18.62
C ALA A 80 -4.75 32.53 -17.32
N ILE A 81 -5.42 33.50 -16.70
CA ILE A 81 -6.26 33.28 -15.50
C ILE A 81 -7.40 32.31 -15.81
N ALA A 82 -8.07 32.44 -16.96
CA ALA A 82 -9.14 31.53 -17.35
C ALA A 82 -8.65 30.09 -17.53
N ILE A 83 -7.47 29.91 -18.15
CA ILE A 83 -6.84 28.59 -18.32
C ILE A 83 -6.45 28.00 -16.96
N GLN A 84 -5.81 28.80 -16.09
CA GLN A 84 -5.42 28.34 -14.76
C GLN A 84 -6.63 27.94 -13.91
N LYS A 85 -7.73 28.69 -14.00
CA LYS A 85 -8.98 28.37 -13.29
C LYS A 85 -9.54 27.02 -13.75
N ARG A 86 -9.60 26.76 -15.06
CA ARG A 86 -10.03 25.45 -15.59
C ARG A 86 -9.16 24.30 -15.07
N LYS A 87 -7.83 24.47 -15.11
CA LYS A 87 -6.90 23.47 -14.57
C LYS A 87 -7.09 23.23 -13.07
N ALA A 88 -7.34 24.29 -12.30
CA ALA A 88 -7.60 24.18 -10.87
C ALA A 88 -8.90 23.42 -10.59
N ASP A 89 -9.95 23.65 -11.38
CA ASP A 89 -11.22 22.94 -11.25
C ASP A 89 -11.09 21.46 -11.66
N GLU A 90 -10.37 21.16 -12.73
CA GLU A 90 -10.03 19.77 -13.13
C GLU A 90 -9.24 19.04 -12.02
N MET A 91 -8.25 19.72 -11.44
CA MET A 91 -7.43 19.13 -10.38
C MET A 91 -8.23 18.90 -9.09
N LYS A 92 -9.18 19.78 -8.75
CA LYS A 92 -10.10 19.56 -7.62
C LYS A 92 -10.94 18.30 -7.82
N LEU A 93 -11.54 18.14 -8.99
CA LEU A 93 -12.33 16.94 -9.32
C LEU A 93 -11.49 15.67 -9.22
N ALA A 94 -10.24 15.71 -9.72
CA ALA A 94 -9.32 14.59 -9.62
C ALA A 94 -8.95 14.26 -8.15
N ILE A 95 -8.79 15.27 -7.29
CA ILE A 95 -8.52 15.07 -5.86
C ILE A 95 -9.73 14.43 -5.16
N GLU A 96 -10.95 14.88 -5.48
CA GLU A 96 -12.19 14.31 -4.91
C GLU A 96 -12.36 12.84 -5.31
N ASP A 97 -12.19 12.49 -6.58
CA ASP A 97 -12.25 11.10 -7.06
C ASP A 97 -11.16 10.23 -6.42
N ALA A 98 -9.94 10.75 -6.30
CA ALA A 98 -8.85 10.04 -5.62
C ALA A 98 -9.14 9.83 -4.12
N ALA A 99 -9.75 10.81 -3.45
CA ALA A 99 -10.13 10.71 -2.05
C ALA A 99 -11.23 9.65 -1.84
N GLU A 100 -12.24 9.61 -2.70
CA GLU A 100 -13.30 8.61 -2.65
C GLU A 100 -12.76 7.19 -2.86
N LYS A 101 -11.91 7.01 -3.89
CA LYS A 101 -11.23 5.73 -4.15
C LYS A 101 -10.38 5.29 -2.96
N ARG A 102 -9.64 6.21 -2.34
CA ARG A 102 -8.84 5.93 -1.15
C ARG A 102 -9.72 5.47 0.02
N GLN A 103 -10.87 6.11 0.23
CA GLN A 103 -11.78 5.74 1.31
C GLN A 103 -12.36 4.34 1.10
N LYS A 104 -12.77 4.00 -0.13
CA LYS A 104 -13.24 2.66 -0.49
C LYS A 104 -12.18 1.59 -0.23
N LEU A 105 -10.95 1.81 -0.71
CA LEU A 105 -9.83 0.89 -0.50
C LEU A 105 -9.46 0.74 0.99
N MET A 106 -9.57 1.81 1.78
CA MET A 106 -9.31 1.76 3.21
C MET A 106 -10.35 0.87 3.94
N PHE A 107 -11.62 0.99 3.58
CA PHE A 107 -12.68 0.14 4.11
C PHE A 107 -12.49 -1.34 3.72
N GLU A 108 -12.21 -1.62 2.45
CA GLU A 108 -11.92 -2.99 1.98
C GLU A 108 -10.71 -3.60 2.70
N LYS A 109 -9.63 -2.82 2.88
CA LYS A 109 -8.47 -3.24 3.64
C LYS A 109 -8.84 -3.62 5.08
N GLU A 110 -9.63 -2.80 5.76
CA GLU A 110 -10.05 -3.07 7.14
C GLU A 110 -10.90 -4.35 7.23
N GLN A 111 -11.78 -4.60 6.27
CA GLN A 111 -12.56 -5.84 6.20
C GLN A 111 -11.65 -7.05 6.00
N LEU A 112 -10.75 -7.01 5.01
CA LEU A 112 -9.79 -8.09 4.75
C LEU A 112 -8.88 -8.36 5.95
N MET A 113 -8.42 -7.32 6.65
CA MET A 113 -7.61 -7.48 7.85
C MET A 113 -8.38 -8.20 8.97
N LYS A 114 -9.66 -7.90 9.16
CA LYS A 114 -10.51 -8.61 10.13
C LYS A 114 -10.69 -10.07 9.74
N GLU A 115 -10.96 -10.35 8.47
CA GLU A 115 -11.11 -11.73 7.97
C GLU A 115 -9.82 -12.53 8.14
N ILE A 116 -8.67 -11.94 7.80
CA ILE A 116 -7.36 -12.58 8.01
C ILE A 116 -7.15 -12.88 9.50
N GLN A 117 -7.49 -11.95 10.39
CA GLN A 117 -7.33 -12.15 11.83
C GLN A 117 -8.21 -13.30 12.36
N VAL A 118 -9.47 -13.36 11.93
CA VAL A 118 -10.41 -14.45 12.30
C VAL A 118 -9.88 -15.79 11.80
N LYS A 119 -9.59 -15.90 10.50
CA LYS A 119 -9.06 -17.14 9.90
C LYS A 119 -7.72 -17.58 10.50
N SER A 120 -6.83 -16.63 10.81
CA SER A 120 -5.55 -16.95 11.46
C SER A 120 -5.76 -17.55 12.85
N LYS A 121 -6.77 -17.06 13.58
CA LYS A 121 -7.12 -17.62 14.89
C LYS A 121 -7.73 -19.01 14.74
N GLU A 122 -8.66 -19.21 13.82
CA GLU A 122 -9.28 -20.52 13.55
C GLU A 122 -8.22 -21.57 13.18
N ILE A 123 -7.29 -21.25 12.27
CA ILE A 123 -6.19 -22.15 11.89
C ILE A 123 -5.31 -22.49 13.10
N LYS A 124 -5.04 -21.50 13.97
CA LYS A 124 -4.24 -21.74 15.17
C LYS A 124 -4.96 -22.69 16.13
N ASP A 125 -6.23 -22.44 16.40
CA ASP A 125 -7.03 -23.25 17.32
C ASP A 125 -7.20 -24.69 16.78
N GLU A 126 -7.42 -24.85 15.47
CA GLU A 126 -7.49 -26.18 14.81
C GLU A 126 -6.16 -26.93 14.88
N LYS A 127 -5.04 -26.22 14.67
CA LYS A 127 -3.70 -26.82 14.76
C LYS A 127 -3.41 -27.30 16.19
N GLU A 128 -3.74 -26.52 17.21
CA GLU A 128 -3.57 -26.92 18.61
C GLU A 128 -4.41 -28.16 18.95
N LEU A 129 -5.65 -28.24 18.44
CA LEU A 129 -6.51 -29.41 18.61
C LEU A 129 -5.92 -30.66 17.94
N LEU A 130 -5.44 -30.53 16.71
CA LEU A 130 -4.82 -31.63 15.97
C LEU A 130 -3.54 -32.12 16.67
N GLU A 131 -2.69 -31.21 17.14
CA GLU A 131 -1.49 -31.56 17.90
C GLU A 131 -1.82 -32.31 19.20
N ALA A 132 -2.87 -31.88 19.93
CA ALA A 132 -3.34 -32.57 21.12
C ALA A 132 -3.84 -33.99 20.80
N GLN A 133 -4.65 -34.15 19.74
CA GLN A 133 -5.15 -35.46 19.29
C GLN A 133 -4.03 -36.39 18.83
N GLN A 134 -3.07 -35.88 18.06
CA GLN A 134 -1.91 -36.63 17.61
C GLN A 134 -1.05 -37.08 18.80
N ASN A 135 -0.82 -36.21 19.78
CA ASN A 135 -0.08 -36.56 20.99
C ASN A 135 -0.79 -37.65 21.79
N ALA A 136 -2.10 -37.53 22.01
CA ALA A 136 -2.88 -38.55 22.71
C ALA A 136 -2.85 -39.90 21.97
N THR A 137 -2.99 -39.89 20.64
CA THR A 137 -2.92 -41.09 19.81
C THR A 137 -1.53 -41.73 19.88
N ARG A 138 -0.46 -40.92 19.81
CA ARG A 138 0.92 -41.39 19.91
C ARG A 138 1.21 -42.01 21.28
N LEU A 139 0.74 -41.40 22.36
CA LEU A 139 0.89 -41.96 23.71
C LEU A 139 0.18 -43.31 23.82
N ARG A 140 -1.07 -43.40 23.35
CA ARG A 140 -1.83 -44.65 23.35
C ARG A 140 -1.16 -45.74 22.51
N LEU A 141 -0.64 -45.41 21.32
CA LEU A 141 0.12 -46.35 20.50
C LEU A 141 1.40 -46.81 21.21
N ASN A 142 2.12 -45.90 21.86
CA ASN A 142 3.31 -46.27 22.63
C ASN A 142 2.98 -47.20 23.80
N GLU A 143 1.86 -46.99 24.49
CA GLU A 143 1.40 -47.89 25.56
C GLU A 143 1.03 -49.28 25.02
N LEU A 144 0.32 -49.33 23.89
CA LEU A 144 -0.01 -50.59 23.23
C LEU A 144 1.23 -51.35 22.77
N ASN A 145 2.20 -50.67 22.16
CA ASN A 145 3.46 -51.27 21.74
C ASN A 145 4.27 -51.80 22.93
N LYS A 146 4.33 -51.06 24.04
CA LYS A 146 4.97 -51.53 25.29
C LYS A 146 4.27 -52.76 25.84
N ALA A 147 2.93 -52.78 25.83
CA ALA A 147 2.16 -53.94 26.27
C ALA A 147 2.42 -55.15 25.36
N GLU A 148 2.43 -54.97 24.05
CA GLU A 148 2.75 -56.01 23.07
C GLU A 148 4.15 -56.60 23.32
N GLU A 149 5.16 -55.74 23.48
CA GLU A 149 6.53 -56.15 23.78
C GLU A 149 6.61 -56.89 25.13
N PHE A 150 5.92 -56.40 26.16
CA PHE A 150 5.87 -57.06 27.46
C PHE A 150 5.23 -58.46 27.39
N PHE A 151 4.12 -58.63 26.67
CA PHE A 151 3.48 -59.93 26.49
C PHE A 151 4.36 -60.87 25.67
N LYS A 152 4.98 -60.34 24.61
CA LYS A 152 5.93 -61.08 23.79
C LYS A 152 7.10 -61.61 24.60
N ASP A 153 7.75 -60.78 25.42
CA ASP A 153 8.95 -61.17 26.16
C ASP A 153 8.61 -62.11 27.33
N ARG A 154 7.51 -61.85 28.03
CA ARG A 154 7.15 -62.61 29.24
C ARG A 154 6.43 -63.91 28.95
N LEU A 155 5.60 -63.95 27.90
CA LEU A 155 4.87 -65.16 27.52
C LEU A 155 5.56 -65.94 26.40
N GLY A 156 6.51 -65.33 25.67
CA GLY A 156 7.02 -65.91 24.43
C GLY A 156 5.87 -66.19 23.46
N LEU A 157 4.94 -65.24 23.32
CA LEU A 157 3.76 -65.35 22.47
C LEU A 157 3.56 -64.03 21.72
N ARG A 158 3.43 -64.11 20.39
CA ARG A 158 3.09 -62.99 19.52
C ARG A 158 1.89 -63.34 18.66
N PHE A 159 1.08 -62.34 18.34
CA PHE A 159 -0.04 -62.48 17.42
C PHE A 159 0.35 -61.89 16.08
N LYS A 160 0.15 -62.63 15.00
CA LYS A 160 0.39 -62.15 13.64
C LYS A 160 -0.90 -62.25 12.86
N LYS A 161 -1.42 -61.11 12.42
CA LYS A 161 -2.55 -61.07 11.50
C LYS A 161 -2.04 -61.37 10.09
N LEU A 162 -2.51 -62.46 9.47
CA LEU A 162 -2.11 -62.84 8.12
C LEU A 162 -2.99 -62.15 7.07
N ASP A 163 -4.30 -62.16 7.28
CA ASP A 163 -5.29 -61.46 6.45
C ASP A 163 -6.49 -61.01 7.31
N SER A 164 -7.62 -60.65 6.70
CA SER A 164 -8.82 -60.20 7.40
C SER A 164 -9.42 -61.24 8.36
N GLU A 165 -9.19 -62.53 8.14
CA GLU A 165 -9.89 -63.62 8.84
C GLU A 165 -8.94 -64.59 9.57
N ASN A 166 -7.65 -64.63 9.19
CA ASN A 166 -6.64 -65.52 9.75
C ASN A 166 -5.75 -64.82 10.79
N LEU A 167 -5.80 -65.32 12.03
CA LEU A 167 -4.95 -64.90 13.14
C LEU A 167 -3.99 -66.04 13.52
N GLN A 168 -2.69 -65.77 13.38
CA GLN A 168 -1.63 -66.70 13.73
C GLN A 168 -1.09 -66.41 15.13
N PHE A 169 -0.98 -67.46 15.93
CA PHE A 169 -0.42 -67.47 17.27
C PHE A 169 0.98 -68.04 17.18
N VAL A 170 1.98 -67.23 17.50
CA VAL A 170 3.40 -67.57 17.34
C VAL A 170 4.03 -67.65 18.72
N PHE A 171 4.45 -68.84 19.12
CA PHE A 171 5.15 -69.08 20.36
C PHE A 171 6.66 -69.22 20.18
N THR A 172 7.40 -68.72 21.16
CA THR A 172 8.84 -68.90 21.36
C THR A 172 9.09 -69.33 22.82
N ASN A 173 10.34 -69.62 23.18
CA ASN A 173 10.72 -70.07 24.52
C ASN A 173 9.96 -71.35 24.96
N ILE A 174 9.77 -72.29 24.03
CA ILE A 174 9.22 -73.62 24.34
C ILE A 174 10.33 -74.67 24.41
N ASP A 175 11.26 -74.68 23.44
CA ASP A 175 12.37 -75.61 23.36
C ASP A 175 13.53 -75.17 24.26
N PRO A 176 13.91 -75.91 25.33
CA PRO A 176 15.01 -75.53 26.22
C PRO A 176 16.39 -75.55 25.55
N LYS A 177 16.53 -76.22 24.39
CA LYS A 177 17.80 -76.27 23.64
C LYS A 177 17.92 -75.12 22.65
N ASP A 178 16.79 -74.61 22.16
CA ASP A 178 16.71 -73.50 21.21
C ASP A 178 15.52 -72.60 21.56
N HIS A 179 15.78 -71.58 22.38
CA HIS A 179 14.73 -70.66 22.84
C HIS A 179 14.09 -69.84 21.71
N GLU A 180 14.79 -69.64 20.59
CA GLU A 180 14.28 -68.88 19.44
C GLU A 180 13.42 -69.73 18.50
N ARG A 181 13.42 -71.06 18.66
CA ARG A 181 12.60 -71.97 17.86
C ARG A 181 11.12 -71.58 17.93
N VAL A 182 10.55 -71.39 16.74
CA VAL A 182 9.17 -70.91 16.56
C VAL A 182 8.20 -72.09 16.48
N PHE A 183 7.11 -72.00 17.24
CA PHE A 183 5.96 -72.90 17.18
C PHE A 183 4.73 -72.07 16.91
N TYR A 184 3.87 -72.45 15.99
CA TYR A 184 2.69 -71.64 15.70
C TYR A 184 1.47 -72.47 15.31
N PHE A 185 0.31 -71.84 15.46
CA PHE A 185 -0.93 -72.28 14.84
C PHE A 185 -1.71 -71.08 14.35
N THR A 186 -2.52 -71.26 13.31
CA THR A 186 -3.35 -70.22 12.72
C THR A 186 -4.81 -70.61 12.88
N ILE A 187 -5.62 -69.68 13.38
CA ILE A 187 -7.06 -69.83 13.46
C ILE A 187 -7.78 -68.84 12.57
N LYS A 188 -8.93 -69.25 12.07
CA LYS A 188 -9.93 -68.38 11.46
C LYS A 188 -11.27 -68.60 12.16
N VAL A 189 -12.10 -67.56 12.19
CA VAL A 189 -13.46 -67.64 12.73
C VAL A 189 -14.43 -67.60 11.56
N VAL A 190 -15.21 -68.67 11.38
CA VAL A 190 -16.24 -68.75 10.34
C VAL A 190 -17.60 -68.84 11.03
N GLY A 191 -18.39 -67.77 10.94
CA GLY A 191 -19.66 -67.65 11.67
C GLY A 191 -19.43 -67.53 13.18
N LYS A 192 -19.66 -68.63 13.92
CA LYS A 192 -19.42 -68.72 15.37
C LYS A 192 -18.40 -69.81 15.75
N GLU A 193 -17.78 -70.46 14.76
CA GLU A 193 -16.88 -71.59 14.98
C GLU A 193 -15.43 -71.25 14.61
N TYR A 194 -14.52 -71.63 15.48
CA TYR A 194 -13.08 -71.57 15.28
C TYR A 194 -12.61 -72.75 14.44
N HIS A 195 -11.80 -72.45 13.43
CA HIS A 195 -11.16 -73.41 12.56
C HIS A 195 -9.65 -73.19 12.59
N VAL A 196 -8.86 -74.26 12.70
CA VAL A 196 -7.40 -74.18 12.55
C VAL A 196 -7.06 -74.38 11.08
N THR A 197 -6.34 -73.43 10.50
CA THR A 197 -5.90 -73.50 9.09
C THR A 197 -4.50 -74.03 8.94
N ASP A 198 -3.62 -73.77 9.91
CA ASP A 198 -2.22 -74.16 9.86
C ASP A 198 -1.68 -74.41 11.28
N CYS A 199 -0.73 -75.33 11.43
CA CYS A 199 -0.12 -75.66 12.72
C CYS A 199 1.24 -76.33 12.50
N SER A 200 2.29 -75.74 13.07
CA SER A 200 3.66 -76.25 12.96
C SER A 200 4.39 -76.09 14.29
N PRO A 201 4.93 -77.19 14.86
CA PRO A 201 4.84 -78.60 14.44
C PRO A 201 3.42 -79.19 14.56
N ALA A 202 3.11 -80.29 13.87
CA ALA A 202 1.79 -80.92 14.00
C ALA A 202 1.54 -81.43 15.44
N VAL A 203 0.36 -81.12 16.00
CA VAL A 203 -0.04 -81.50 17.36
C VAL A 203 -1.00 -82.68 17.33
N SER A 204 -0.71 -83.74 18.09
CA SER A 204 -1.61 -84.89 18.24
C SER A 204 -2.85 -84.54 19.09
N GLY A 205 -4.04 -84.89 18.58
CA GLY A 205 -5.33 -84.59 19.21
C GLY A 205 -5.80 -83.14 19.00
N MET A 206 -5.40 -82.50 17.90
CA MET A 206 -5.84 -81.13 17.57
C MET A 206 -7.36 -81.02 17.40
N ASP A 207 -8.00 -82.03 16.79
CA ASP A 207 -9.45 -82.04 16.55
C ASP A 207 -10.26 -82.08 17.84
N GLU A 208 -9.80 -82.83 18.86
CA GLU A 208 -10.44 -82.87 20.17
C GLU A 208 -10.35 -81.50 20.88
N LEU A 209 -9.18 -80.86 20.80
CA LEU A 209 -8.98 -79.52 21.36
C LEU A 209 -9.83 -78.47 20.64
N LEU A 210 -9.97 -78.58 19.31
CA LEU A 210 -10.80 -77.68 18.52
C LEU A 210 -12.29 -77.85 18.86
N LYS A 211 -12.75 -79.10 19.06
CA LYS A 211 -14.11 -79.39 19.50
C LYS A 211 -14.38 -78.78 20.88
N GLN A 212 -13.48 -78.96 21.83
CA GLN A 212 -13.57 -78.33 23.15
C GLN A 212 -13.57 -76.79 23.08
N LEU A 213 -12.78 -76.20 22.18
CA LEU A 213 -12.78 -74.75 21.96
C LEU A 213 -14.14 -74.26 21.44
N ASN A 214 -14.72 -74.94 20.46
CA ASN A 214 -16.03 -74.59 19.90
C ASN A 214 -17.19 -74.81 20.89
N GLU A 215 -17.07 -75.79 21.79
CA GLU A 215 -18.05 -76.04 22.86
C GLU A 215 -17.95 -75.03 24.02
N SER A 216 -16.72 -74.73 24.47
CA SER A 216 -16.47 -73.86 25.64
C SER A 216 -16.34 -72.38 25.31
N ASN A 217 -16.05 -72.03 24.05
CA ASN A 217 -15.66 -70.70 23.58
C ASN A 217 -14.49 -70.08 24.39
N ASN A 218 -13.64 -70.93 25.01
CA ASN A 218 -12.52 -70.50 25.85
C ASN A 218 -11.19 -70.56 25.09
N LEU A 219 -10.89 -69.49 24.34
CA LEU A 219 -9.66 -69.40 23.56
C LEU A 219 -8.38 -69.45 24.42
N MET A 220 -8.41 -68.91 25.64
CA MET A 220 -7.23 -68.91 26.53
C MET A 220 -6.84 -70.33 26.94
N GLU A 221 -7.80 -71.16 27.28
CA GLU A 221 -7.55 -72.56 27.67
C GLU A 221 -6.99 -73.38 26.51
N PHE A 222 -7.51 -73.16 25.30
CA PHE A 222 -7.00 -73.77 24.08
C PHE A 222 -5.54 -73.39 23.79
N VAL A 223 -5.19 -72.09 23.88
CA VAL A 223 -3.82 -71.59 23.70
C VAL A 223 -2.86 -72.24 24.71
N VAL A 224 -3.27 -72.40 25.97
CA VAL A 224 -2.49 -73.07 27.02
C VAL A 224 -2.33 -74.57 26.73
N ALA A 225 -3.40 -75.24 26.29
CA ALA A 225 -3.37 -76.67 25.96
C ALA A 225 -2.43 -76.95 24.79
N ILE A 226 -2.48 -76.12 23.74
CA ILE A 226 -1.57 -76.20 22.59
C ILE A 226 -0.12 -75.98 23.03
N ARG A 227 0.16 -74.93 23.83
CA ARG A 227 1.52 -74.68 24.31
C ARG A 227 2.07 -75.87 25.12
N LYS A 228 1.24 -76.52 25.95
CA LYS A 228 1.60 -77.76 26.67
C LYS A 228 1.89 -78.93 25.71
N LYS A 229 1.10 -79.07 24.64
CA LYS A 229 1.31 -80.09 23.62
C LYS A 229 2.58 -79.86 22.82
N PHE A 230 2.88 -78.62 22.41
CA PHE A 230 4.16 -78.28 21.80
C PHE A 230 5.35 -78.64 22.71
N LYS A 231 5.24 -78.37 24.02
CA LYS A 231 6.28 -78.76 24.98
C LYS A 231 6.44 -80.28 25.14
N LYS A 232 5.35 -81.05 25.05
CA LYS A 232 5.38 -82.52 25.13
C LYS A 232 5.86 -83.20 23.85
N GLY A 233 5.73 -82.53 22.71
CA GLY A 233 6.15 -83.03 21.39
C GLY A 233 7.59 -82.66 21.01
N LEU A 234 8.33 -82.01 21.93
CA LEU A 234 9.78 -81.82 21.87
C LEU A 234 10.52 -83.10 22.25
#